data_AF-A0A9P1F1J4-F1
#
_entry.id   AF-A0A9P1F1J4-F1
#
_cell.length_a   1.000
_cell.length_b   1.000
_cell.length_c   1.000
_cell.angle_alpha   90.00
_cell.angle_beta   90.00
_cell.angle_gamma   90.00
#
_symmetry.space_group_name_H-M   'P 1'
#
loop_
_entity.id
_entity.type
_entity.pdbx_description
1 polymer ?
#
loop_
_entity_poly.entity_id
_entity_poly.type
_entity_poly.pdbx_seq_one_letter_code
_entity_poly.pdbx_strand_id
1 'polypeptide(L)'
;MDTDETDLFGEDEEENMTPDEAVKQMTMSWQNEICAPCLLPTKYDLVDILLDQIQGMEESLANQTNKAQLRISVHRMDLQRINYVTSDYIRCRLRKIEANPNEAIAQHEHRKSEDLPDLLSENEMKFAKEYARAEAELFDRTVLESLPAALKKISVPEMRLDDEMVYCKVLENEIGNISIPDWSDLNAEVILEMEKDSVHLIPFVSVKQQVEDGTIQLL
;
A
#
# COMPACT_ATOMS: atom_id res chain seq x y z
N MET A 1 45.95 34.22 19.98
CA MET A 1 44.65 34.40 20.66
C MET A 1 43.66 34.10 19.57
N ASP A 2 43.52 32.80 19.37
CA ASP A 2 43.04 32.20 18.15
C ASP A 2 41.51 32.10 18.20
N THR A 3 40.95 32.41 17.04
CA THR A 3 39.55 32.27 16.65
C THR A 3 39.03 30.86 16.92
N ASP A 4 37.92 30.77 17.64
CA ASP A 4 37.10 29.56 17.73
C ASP A 4 35.64 29.97 17.47
N GLU A 5 35.32 30.16 16.18
CA GLU A 5 33.97 30.04 15.66
C GLU A 5 33.80 28.58 15.23
N THR A 6 33.42 27.72 16.17
CA THR A 6 32.92 26.38 15.84
C THR A 6 31.44 26.49 15.51
N ASP A 7 31.16 26.28 14.23
CA ASP A 7 29.86 26.05 13.60
C ASP A 7 28.87 25.33 14.53
N LEU A 8 27.79 26.03 14.86
CA LEU A 8 26.55 25.52 15.43
C LEU A 8 25.46 25.54 14.35
N PHE A 9 25.72 24.89 13.22
CA PHE A 9 24.72 24.56 12.22
C PHE A 9 24.60 23.03 12.15
N GLY A 10 24.00 22.45 13.19
CA GLY A 10 23.28 21.20 13.02
C GLY A 10 21.99 21.55 12.30
N GLU A 11 22.06 21.63 10.96
CA GLU A 11 20.87 21.67 10.12
C GLU A 11 20.16 20.32 10.32
N ASP A 12 18.98 20.39 10.92
CA ASP A 12 17.94 19.38 10.75
C ASP A 12 17.63 19.33 9.25
N GLU A 13 18.36 18.50 8.50
CA GLU A 13 17.97 18.08 7.16
C GLU A 13 16.70 17.23 7.31
N GLU A 14 15.55 17.89 7.36
CA GLU A 14 14.31 17.31 6.83
C GLU A 14 14.64 16.88 5.40
N GLU A 15 14.96 15.60 5.20
CA GLU A 15 15.22 15.00 3.90
C GLU A 15 14.00 15.26 2.99
N ASN A 16 14.06 16.35 2.22
CA ASN A 16 13.04 16.67 1.24
C ASN A 16 13.08 15.60 0.14
N MET A 17 12.16 14.63 0.21
CA MET A 17 12.00 13.58 -0.79
C MET A 17 11.89 14.19 -2.18
N THR A 18 12.76 13.76 -3.10
CA THR A 18 12.75 14.27 -4.46
C THR A 18 11.59 13.68 -5.26
N PRO A 19 11.11 14.35 -6.33
CA PRO A 19 10.05 13.82 -7.18
C PRO A 19 10.38 12.46 -7.82
N ASP A 20 11.64 12.20 -8.14
CA ASP A 20 12.07 10.91 -8.73
C ASP A 20 12.00 9.77 -7.70
N GLU A 21 12.37 10.04 -6.45
CA GLU A 21 12.22 9.10 -5.34
C GLU A 21 10.75 8.79 -5.04
N ALA A 22 9.89 9.83 -5.02
CA ALA A 22 8.46 9.65 -4.82
C ALA A 22 7.84 8.73 -5.88
N VAL A 23 8.20 8.91 -7.17
CA VAL A 23 7.72 8.05 -8.26
C VAL A 23 8.22 6.61 -8.12
N LYS A 24 9.48 6.39 -7.71
CA LYS A 24 10.04 5.05 -7.48
C LYS A 24 9.32 4.34 -6.33
N GLN A 25 9.18 5.01 -5.18
CA GLN A 25 8.48 4.49 -4.02
C GLN A 25 7.01 4.19 -4.32
N MET A 26 6.35 5.06 -5.07
CA MET A 26 4.97 4.85 -5.52
C MET A 26 4.85 3.64 -6.45
N THR A 27 5.79 3.47 -7.38
CA THR A 27 5.79 2.32 -8.30
C THR A 27 5.96 1.00 -7.53
N MET A 28 6.84 0.98 -6.53
CA MET A 28 7.01 -0.18 -5.65
C MET A 28 5.75 -0.46 -4.82
N SER A 29 5.19 0.56 -4.19
CA SER A 29 3.95 0.44 -3.40
C SER A 29 2.77 -0.03 -4.25
N TRP A 30 2.65 0.48 -5.47
CA TRP A 30 1.65 0.06 -6.45
C TRP A 30 1.79 -1.40 -6.84
N GLN A 31 3.00 -1.85 -7.14
CA GLN A 31 3.26 -3.24 -7.49
C GLN A 31 2.97 -4.18 -6.31
N ASN A 32 3.43 -3.83 -5.11
CA ASN A 32 3.15 -4.60 -3.89
C ASN A 32 1.64 -4.69 -3.63
N GLU A 33 0.91 -3.58 -3.80
CA GLU A 33 -0.53 -3.57 -3.62
C GLU A 33 -1.27 -4.41 -4.68
N ILE A 34 -0.81 -4.45 -5.93
CA ILE A 34 -1.40 -5.34 -6.94
C ILE A 34 -1.19 -6.82 -6.58
N CYS A 35 0.01 -7.18 -6.15
CA CYS A 35 0.39 -8.58 -5.96
C CYS A 35 0.03 -9.13 -4.56
N ALA A 36 -0.19 -8.27 -3.57
CA ALA A 36 -0.56 -8.71 -2.23
C ALA A 36 -2.02 -9.23 -2.19
N PRO A 37 -2.28 -10.40 -1.56
CA PRO A 37 -3.63 -10.95 -1.42
C PRO A 37 -4.50 -10.17 -0.42
N CYS A 38 -3.89 -9.35 0.44
CA CYS A 38 -4.59 -8.49 1.40
C CYS A 38 -4.26 -7.01 1.19
N LEU A 39 -4.99 -6.15 1.87
CA LEU A 39 -4.72 -4.71 1.91
C LEU A 39 -3.42 -4.44 2.68
N LEU A 40 -2.54 -3.60 2.11
CA LEU A 40 -1.29 -3.17 2.76
C LEU A 40 -1.46 -1.83 3.50
N PRO A 41 -0.55 -1.44 4.40
CA PRO A 41 -0.56 -0.12 5.03
C PRO A 41 -0.63 1.01 4.01
N THR A 42 -1.38 2.06 4.34
CA THR A 42 -1.60 3.17 3.41
C THR A 42 -0.32 3.98 3.23
N LYS A 43 0.03 4.27 1.98
CA LYS A 43 1.08 5.23 1.60
C LYS A 43 0.45 6.53 1.08
N TYR A 44 -0.57 7.02 1.77
CA TYR A 44 -1.36 8.18 1.32
C TYR A 44 -0.50 9.46 1.19
N ASP A 45 0.52 9.62 2.03
CA ASP A 45 1.47 10.74 1.93
C ASP A 45 2.16 10.78 0.55
N LEU A 46 2.55 9.61 0.00
CA LEU A 46 3.12 9.52 -1.35
C LEU A 46 2.09 9.91 -2.42
N VAL A 47 0.82 9.54 -2.21
CA VAL A 47 -0.27 9.87 -3.12
C VAL A 47 -0.49 11.39 -3.15
N ASP A 48 -0.55 12.03 -1.99
CA ASP A 48 -0.73 13.49 -1.88
C ASP A 48 0.43 14.24 -2.55
N ILE A 49 1.68 13.85 -2.26
CA ILE A 49 2.88 14.43 -2.89
C ILE A 49 2.76 14.32 -4.42
N LEU A 50 2.41 13.15 -4.96
CA LEU A 50 2.32 12.96 -6.40
C LEU A 50 1.13 13.71 -7.03
N LEU A 51 0.01 13.84 -6.34
CA LEU A 51 -1.12 14.65 -6.82
C LEU A 51 -0.74 16.13 -6.92
N ASP A 52 -0.03 16.67 -5.93
CA ASP A 52 0.49 18.04 -5.97
C ASP A 52 1.50 18.23 -7.12
N GLN A 53 2.41 17.29 -7.32
CA GLN A 53 3.36 17.32 -8.44
C GLN A 53 2.66 17.25 -9.80
N ILE A 54 1.65 16.37 -9.94
CA ILE A 54 0.83 16.27 -11.15
C ILE A 54 0.16 17.61 -11.43
N GLN A 55 -0.52 18.19 -10.44
CA GLN A 55 -1.24 19.47 -10.62
C GLN A 55 -0.28 20.60 -11.01
N GLY A 56 0.86 20.74 -10.34
CA GLY A 56 1.86 21.76 -10.66
C GLY A 56 2.43 21.61 -12.08
N MET A 57 2.68 20.37 -12.51
CA MET A 57 3.10 20.09 -13.89
C MET A 57 2.01 20.38 -14.92
N GLU A 58 0.74 20.06 -14.64
CA GLU A 58 -0.38 20.37 -15.53
C GLU A 58 -0.55 21.88 -15.75
N GLU A 59 -0.49 22.66 -14.67
CA GLU A 59 -0.59 24.13 -14.72
C GLU A 59 0.59 24.74 -15.49
N SER A 60 1.82 24.26 -15.23
CA SER A 60 3.02 24.69 -15.95
C SER A 60 2.91 24.41 -17.46
N LEU A 61 2.44 23.22 -17.84
CA LEU A 61 2.23 22.82 -19.23
C LEU A 61 1.09 23.60 -19.90
N ALA A 62 0.05 23.96 -19.15
CA ALA A 62 -1.07 24.77 -19.65
C ALA A 62 -0.64 26.20 -20.01
N ASN A 63 0.27 26.77 -19.21
CA ASN A 63 0.80 28.13 -19.40
C ASN A 63 1.85 28.24 -20.52
N GLN A 64 2.27 27.11 -21.13
CA GLN A 64 3.25 27.14 -22.22
C GLN A 64 2.62 27.52 -23.57
N THR A 65 3.20 28.55 -24.20
CA THR A 65 2.73 29.12 -25.47
C THR A 65 3.08 28.27 -26.69
N ASN A 66 4.18 27.50 -26.65
CA ASN A 66 4.65 26.71 -27.79
C ASN A 66 4.39 25.19 -27.62
N LYS A 67 3.15 24.78 -27.85
CA LYS A 67 2.66 23.40 -27.62
C LYS A 67 3.27 22.30 -28.50
N ALA A 68 4.06 22.65 -29.52
CA ALA A 68 4.62 21.72 -30.52
C ALA A 68 6.05 21.24 -30.20
N GLN A 69 6.62 21.66 -29.07
CA GLN A 69 7.98 21.29 -28.69
C GLN A 69 8.01 19.85 -28.13
N LEU A 70 8.92 19.01 -28.63
CA LEU A 70 9.11 17.61 -28.19
C LEU A 70 9.14 17.47 -26.66
N ARG A 71 9.76 18.43 -25.97
CA ARG A 71 9.81 18.51 -24.50
C ARG A 71 8.43 18.48 -23.84
N ILE A 72 7.47 19.22 -24.38
CA ILE A 72 6.09 19.26 -23.86
C ILE A 72 5.39 17.92 -24.05
N SER A 73 5.61 17.28 -25.21
CA SER A 73 5.07 15.95 -25.48
C SER A 73 5.62 14.90 -24.51
N VAL A 74 6.93 14.95 -24.20
CA VAL A 74 7.56 14.05 -23.22
C VAL A 74 6.99 14.28 -21.82
N HIS A 75 6.93 15.53 -21.35
CA HIS A 75 6.35 15.83 -20.03
C HIS A 75 4.88 15.40 -19.91
N ARG A 76 4.08 15.56 -20.96
CA ARG A 76 2.71 15.05 -20.99
C ARG A 76 2.65 13.54 -20.86
N MET A 77 3.51 12.82 -21.59
CA MET A 77 3.58 11.36 -21.52
C MET A 77 3.95 10.89 -20.11
N ASP A 78 4.94 11.53 -19.48
CA ASP A 78 5.36 11.17 -18.12
C ASP A 78 4.24 11.45 -17.11
N LEU A 79 3.56 12.60 -17.24
CA LEU A 79 2.42 12.93 -16.40
C LEU A 79 1.29 11.89 -16.51
N GLN A 80 0.98 11.43 -17.72
CA GLN A 80 0.00 10.36 -17.92
C GLN A 80 0.42 9.05 -17.25
N ARG A 81 1.71 8.70 -17.26
CA ARG A 81 2.23 7.49 -16.61
C ARG A 81 2.12 7.57 -15.10
N ILE A 82 2.51 8.70 -14.50
CA ILE A 82 2.43 8.91 -13.05
C ILE A 82 0.96 8.89 -12.61
N ASN A 83 0.09 9.62 -13.31
CA ASN A 83 -1.34 9.65 -13.03
C ASN A 83 -1.98 8.25 -13.12
N TYR A 84 -1.60 7.45 -14.13
CA TYR A 84 -2.04 6.07 -14.25
C TYR A 84 -1.65 5.23 -13.03
N VAL A 85 -0.37 5.25 -12.62
CA VAL A 85 0.14 4.48 -11.47
C VAL A 85 -0.58 4.91 -10.19
N THR A 86 -0.66 6.21 -9.90
CA THR A 86 -1.34 6.73 -8.69
C THR A 86 -2.81 6.37 -8.68
N SER A 87 -3.51 6.54 -9.81
CA SER A 87 -4.93 6.21 -9.93
C SER A 87 -5.19 4.72 -9.79
N ASP A 88 -4.36 3.87 -10.40
CA ASP A 88 -4.56 2.43 -10.38
C ASP A 88 -4.25 1.83 -9.00
N TYR A 89 -3.25 2.37 -8.27
CA TYR A 89 -3.02 2.06 -6.87
C TYR A 89 -4.25 2.30 -6.00
N ILE A 90 -4.85 3.50 -6.07
CA ILE A 90 -6.07 3.81 -5.30
C ILE A 90 -7.22 2.89 -5.71
N ARG A 91 -7.40 2.62 -7.01
CA ARG A 91 -8.44 1.67 -7.47
C ARG A 91 -8.20 0.27 -6.92
N CYS A 92 -6.97 -0.21 -6.88
CA CYS A 92 -6.64 -1.54 -6.35
C CYS A 92 -7.00 -1.63 -4.86
N ARG A 93 -6.62 -0.61 -4.08
CA ARG A 93 -6.97 -0.52 -2.66
C ARG A 93 -8.46 -0.49 -2.41
N LEU A 94 -9.19 0.36 -3.15
CA LEU A 94 -10.64 0.44 -3.04
C LEU A 94 -11.32 -0.90 -3.34
N ARG A 95 -10.87 -1.66 -4.36
CA ARG A 95 -11.41 -3.01 -4.62
C ARG A 95 -11.19 -3.97 -3.46
N LYS A 96 -10.02 -3.91 -2.80
CA LYS A 96 -9.73 -4.74 -1.63
C LYS A 96 -10.58 -4.33 -0.42
N ILE A 97 -10.82 -3.03 -0.23
CA ILE A 97 -11.73 -2.52 0.81
C ILE A 97 -13.17 -2.96 0.53
N GLU A 98 -13.64 -2.87 -0.71
CA GLU A 98 -14.98 -3.32 -1.13
C GLU A 98 -15.18 -4.83 -0.92
N ALA A 99 -14.13 -5.64 -1.04
CA ALA A 99 -14.22 -7.08 -0.84
C ALA A 99 -14.61 -7.46 0.60
N ASN A 100 -14.15 -6.70 1.60
CA ASN A 100 -14.55 -6.87 2.99
C ASN A 100 -14.35 -5.58 3.80
N PRO A 101 -15.32 -4.64 3.76
CA PRO A 101 -15.17 -3.32 4.36
C PRO A 101 -15.14 -3.37 5.89
N ASN A 102 -15.92 -4.28 6.49
CA ASN A 102 -15.98 -4.44 7.94
C ASN A 102 -14.67 -4.96 8.51
N GLU A 103 -14.02 -5.91 7.82
CA GLU A 103 -12.71 -6.41 8.19
C GLU A 103 -11.63 -5.33 8.05
N ALA A 104 -11.63 -4.57 6.94
CA ALA A 104 -10.68 -3.48 6.75
C ALA A 104 -10.77 -2.43 7.87
N ILE A 105 -11.98 -2.07 8.31
CA ILE A 105 -12.19 -1.15 9.45
C ILE A 105 -11.68 -1.78 10.75
N ALA A 106 -12.02 -3.04 11.03
CA ALA A 106 -11.60 -3.72 12.25
C ALA A 106 -10.06 -3.84 12.34
N GLN A 107 -9.40 -4.21 11.24
CA GLN A 107 -7.94 -4.30 11.16
C GLN A 107 -7.28 -2.94 11.35
N HIS A 108 -7.84 -1.87 10.78
CA HIS A 108 -7.31 -0.52 10.98
C HIS A 108 -7.35 -0.10 12.45
N GLU A 109 -8.50 -0.27 13.12
CA GLU A 109 -8.64 0.08 14.54
C GLU A 109 -7.74 -0.79 15.43
N HIS A 110 -7.55 -2.07 15.09
CA HIS A 110 -6.62 -2.95 15.79
C HIS A 110 -5.17 -2.46 15.65
N ARG A 111 -4.72 -2.16 14.43
CA ARG A 111 -3.37 -1.60 14.20
C ARG A 111 -3.14 -0.30 14.95
N LYS A 112 -4.14 0.58 14.96
CA LYS A 112 -4.09 1.82 15.73
C LYS A 112 -3.97 1.60 17.24
N SER A 113 -4.59 0.53 17.76
CA SER A 113 -4.46 0.16 19.17
C SER A 113 -3.06 -0.37 19.54
N GLU A 114 -2.32 -0.87 18.55
CA GLU A 114 -0.97 -1.41 18.69
C GLU A 114 0.13 -0.44 18.24
N ASP A 115 -0.23 0.81 17.93
CA ASP A 115 0.70 1.85 17.41
C ASP A 115 1.44 1.42 16.13
N LEU A 116 0.76 0.62 15.30
CA LEU A 116 1.24 0.17 14.00
C LEU A 116 0.85 1.15 12.89
N PRO A 117 1.54 1.12 11.72
CA PRO A 117 1.20 1.97 10.59
C PRO A 117 -0.27 1.86 10.15
N ASP A 118 -0.86 2.99 9.81
CA ASP A 118 -2.27 3.08 9.43
C ASP A 118 -2.57 2.22 8.19
N LEU A 119 -3.61 1.40 8.29
CA LEU A 119 -4.05 0.56 7.17
C LEU A 119 -4.81 1.34 6.08
N LEU A 120 -5.56 2.36 6.50
CA LEU A 120 -6.54 3.10 5.71
C LEU A 120 -6.27 4.59 5.88
N SER A 121 -6.34 5.36 4.80
CA SER A 121 -6.40 6.82 4.91
C SER A 121 -7.76 7.29 5.45
N GLU A 122 -7.87 8.55 5.85
CA GLU A 122 -9.14 9.12 6.32
C GLU A 122 -10.26 9.01 5.26
N ASN A 123 -9.90 9.23 4.00
CA ASN A 123 -10.83 9.11 2.87
C ASN A 123 -11.24 7.65 2.63
N GLU A 124 -10.31 6.71 2.73
CA GLU A 124 -10.57 5.27 2.62
C GLU A 124 -11.45 4.78 3.77
N MET A 125 -11.19 5.24 4.99
CA MET A 125 -11.99 4.94 6.18
C MET A 125 -13.44 5.43 6.04
N LYS A 126 -13.62 6.65 5.52
CA LYS A 126 -14.96 7.19 5.23
C LYS A 126 -15.67 6.34 4.18
N PHE A 127 -14.98 6.01 3.09
CA PHE A 127 -15.52 5.15 2.04
C PHE A 127 -15.93 3.78 2.58
N ALA A 128 -15.07 3.11 3.35
CA ALA A 128 -15.36 1.80 3.94
C ALA A 128 -16.61 1.82 4.82
N LYS A 129 -16.76 2.85 5.68
CA LYS A 129 -17.93 3.03 6.55
C LYS A 129 -19.22 3.28 5.76
N GLU A 130 -19.15 4.13 4.73
CA GLU A 130 -20.31 4.40 3.87
C GLU A 130 -20.73 3.16 3.07
N TYR A 131 -19.76 2.41 2.54
CA TYR A 131 -19.99 1.18 1.79
C TYR A 131 -20.58 0.07 2.68
N ALA A 132 -20.00 -0.20 3.85
CA ALA A 132 -20.50 -1.19 4.81
C ALA A 132 -21.95 -0.89 5.24
N ARG A 133 -22.29 0.40 5.44
CA ARG A 133 -23.65 0.81 5.75
C ARG A 133 -24.62 0.56 4.59
N ALA A 134 -24.20 0.89 3.35
CA ALA A 134 -25.03 0.67 2.17
C ALA A 134 -25.27 -0.81 1.90
N GLU A 135 -24.24 -1.65 2.10
CA GLU A 135 -24.32 -3.10 2.01
C GLU A 135 -25.29 -3.68 3.06
N ALA A 136 -25.17 -3.24 4.31
CA ALA A 136 -26.07 -3.67 5.39
C ALA A 136 -27.54 -3.30 5.10
N GLU A 137 -27.81 -2.06 4.65
CA GLU A 137 -29.17 -1.63 4.27
C GLU A 137 -29.74 -2.48 3.13
N LEU A 138 -28.90 -2.82 2.14
CA LEU A 138 -29.31 -3.68 1.04
C LEU A 138 -29.68 -5.08 1.53
N PHE A 139 -28.86 -5.70 2.37
CA PHE A 139 -29.14 -7.02 2.93
C PHE A 139 -30.38 -7.02 3.81
N ASP A 140 -30.57 -5.98 4.63
CA ASP A 140 -31.77 -5.81 5.45
C ASP A 140 -33.03 -5.83 4.60
N ARG A 141 -33.09 -4.97 3.57
CA ARG A 141 -34.26 -4.83 2.69
C ARG A 141 -34.53 -6.04 1.80
N THR A 142 -33.49 -6.79 1.43
CA THR A 142 -33.62 -7.87 0.43
C THR A 142 -33.85 -9.24 1.05
N VAL A 143 -33.15 -9.57 2.14
CA VAL A 143 -33.12 -10.93 2.69
C VAL A 143 -33.38 -10.93 4.20
N LEU A 144 -32.69 -10.10 4.98
CA LEU A 144 -32.67 -10.25 6.45
C LEU A 144 -34.01 -9.93 7.11
N GLU A 145 -34.85 -9.07 6.52
CA GLU A 145 -36.21 -8.84 7.00
C GLU A 145 -37.04 -10.13 7.06
N SER A 146 -36.88 -10.99 6.05
CA SER A 146 -37.62 -12.25 5.90
C SER A 146 -37.08 -13.40 6.76
N LEU A 147 -35.85 -13.27 7.29
CA LEU A 147 -35.22 -14.31 8.07
C LEU A 147 -35.69 -14.31 9.53
N PRO A 148 -35.69 -15.48 10.21
CA PRO A 148 -35.85 -15.55 11.65
C PRO A 148 -34.77 -14.74 12.39
N ALA A 149 -35.11 -14.18 13.55
CA ALA A 149 -34.22 -13.28 14.31
C ALA A 149 -32.81 -13.86 14.57
N ALA A 150 -32.69 -15.18 14.77
CA ALA A 150 -31.42 -15.86 14.99
C ALA A 150 -30.44 -15.80 13.79
N LEU A 151 -30.96 -15.58 12.57
CA LEU A 151 -30.19 -15.56 11.33
C LEU A 151 -30.01 -14.16 10.74
N LYS A 152 -30.50 -13.11 11.42
CA LYS A 152 -30.36 -11.72 10.95
C LYS A 152 -28.96 -11.15 11.15
N LYS A 153 -28.14 -11.79 11.99
CA LYS A 153 -26.76 -11.35 12.24
C LYS A 153 -25.83 -11.99 11.22
N ILE A 154 -25.22 -11.17 10.37
CA ILE A 154 -24.16 -11.58 9.45
C ILE A 154 -22.83 -11.49 10.21
N SER A 155 -22.07 -12.59 10.23
CA SER A 155 -20.69 -12.59 10.72
C SER A 155 -19.77 -11.96 9.68
N VAL A 156 -18.81 -11.15 10.12
CA VAL A 156 -17.72 -10.67 9.26
C VAL A 156 -16.80 -11.87 9.01
N PRO A 157 -16.63 -12.33 7.75
CA PRO A 157 -15.71 -13.42 7.45
C PRO A 157 -14.26 -12.94 7.63
N GLU A 158 -13.46 -13.70 8.36
CA GLU A 158 -12.02 -13.45 8.48
C GLU A 158 -11.33 -13.84 7.16
N MET A 159 -10.35 -13.02 6.75
CA MET A 159 -9.53 -13.30 5.58
C MET A 159 -8.46 -14.34 5.94
N ARG A 160 -8.53 -15.52 5.32
CA ARG A 160 -7.51 -16.57 5.49
C ARG A 160 -6.48 -16.47 4.39
N LEU A 161 -5.23 -16.24 4.77
CA LEU A 161 -4.09 -16.05 3.85
C LEU A 161 -3.09 -17.22 3.86
N ASP A 162 -3.40 -18.28 4.62
CA ASP A 162 -2.48 -19.40 4.91
C ASP A 162 -1.98 -20.09 3.62
N ASP A 163 -2.84 -20.15 2.60
CA ASP A 163 -2.56 -20.85 1.33
C ASP A 163 -2.11 -19.91 0.20
N GLU A 164 -2.06 -18.59 0.43
CA GLU A 164 -1.76 -17.60 -0.60
C GLU A 164 -0.26 -17.49 -0.85
N MET A 165 0.17 -17.92 -2.03
CA MET A 165 1.57 -17.90 -2.48
C MET A 165 1.84 -16.66 -3.33
N VAL A 166 2.96 -15.98 -3.06
CA VAL A 166 3.38 -14.78 -3.82
C VAL A 166 4.79 -14.97 -4.38
N TYR A 167 5.02 -14.38 -5.55
CA TYR A 167 6.39 -14.19 -6.03
C TYR A 167 6.96 -12.94 -5.39
N CYS A 168 8.18 -13.05 -4.87
CA CYS A 168 8.83 -11.93 -4.24
C CYS A 168 10.31 -11.86 -4.62
N LYS A 169 10.81 -10.64 -4.78
CA LYS A 169 12.21 -10.32 -5.00
C LYS A 169 12.80 -9.68 -3.75
N VAL A 170 13.97 -10.14 -3.35
CA VAL A 170 14.75 -9.53 -2.28
C VAL A 170 15.44 -8.25 -2.76
N LEU A 171 15.26 -7.15 -2.03
CA LEU A 171 15.93 -5.88 -2.31
C LEU A 171 17.20 -5.68 -1.46
N GLU A 172 17.18 -6.14 -0.22
CA GLU A 172 18.26 -5.90 0.75
C GLU A 172 19.07 -7.16 1.09
N ASN A 173 20.30 -6.97 1.61
CA ASN A 173 21.17 -8.09 1.98
C ASN A 173 20.79 -8.74 3.33
N GLU A 174 20.07 -8.03 4.20
CA GLU A 174 19.84 -8.43 5.59
C GLU A 174 18.34 -8.59 5.90
N ILE A 175 17.68 -9.54 5.26
CA ILE A 175 16.25 -9.83 5.53
C ILE A 175 16.04 -10.72 6.77
N GLY A 176 17.13 -11.24 7.33
CA GLY A 176 17.09 -12.26 8.38
C GLY A 176 16.58 -13.61 7.88
N ASN A 177 16.26 -14.48 8.85
CA ASN A 177 15.77 -15.82 8.61
C ASN A 177 14.25 -15.81 8.45
N ILE A 178 13.74 -16.20 7.28
CA ILE A 178 12.30 -16.27 7.04
C ILE A 178 11.80 -17.67 7.37
N SER A 179 10.81 -17.75 8.27
CA SER A 179 10.17 -19.02 8.63
C SER A 179 9.00 -19.32 7.70
N ILE A 180 9.01 -20.50 7.08
CA ILE A 180 8.01 -20.94 6.12
C ILE A 180 7.40 -22.26 6.61
N PRO A 181 6.07 -22.44 6.53
CA PRO A 181 5.44 -23.73 6.82
C PRO A 181 6.01 -24.87 5.96
N ASP A 182 6.32 -26.02 6.59
CA ASP A 182 6.69 -27.24 5.86
C ASP A 182 5.42 -27.94 5.34
N TRP A 183 5.30 -28.07 4.03
CA TRP A 183 4.17 -28.77 3.42
C TRP A 183 4.22 -30.30 3.61
N SER A 184 5.35 -30.83 4.07
CA SER A 184 5.50 -32.26 4.42
C SER A 184 5.04 -32.55 5.85
N ASP A 185 5.14 -31.58 6.75
CA ASP A 185 4.67 -31.64 8.14
C ASP A 185 4.07 -30.28 8.52
N LEU A 186 2.74 -30.21 8.55
CA LEU A 186 1.98 -28.98 8.80
C LEU A 186 2.31 -28.27 10.14
N ASN A 187 2.99 -28.96 11.07
CA ASN A 187 3.40 -28.37 12.35
C ASN A 187 4.89 -27.98 12.39
N ALA A 188 5.63 -28.23 11.31
CA ALA A 188 7.03 -27.89 11.20
C ALA A 188 7.20 -26.61 10.37
N GLU A 189 8.26 -25.87 10.70
CA GLU A 189 8.67 -24.68 9.97
C GLU A 189 10.08 -24.89 9.43
N VAL A 190 10.31 -24.43 8.20
CA VAL A 190 11.61 -24.40 7.54
C VAL A 190 12.12 -22.97 7.53
N ILE A 191 13.33 -22.77 8.01
CA ILE A 191 14.03 -21.49 7.90
C ILE A 191 14.68 -21.40 6.53
N LEU A 192 14.33 -20.37 5.77
CA LEU A 192 14.91 -20.04 4.48
C LEU A 192 15.83 -18.82 4.59
N GLU A 193 17.08 -18.98 4.16
CA GLU A 193 17.99 -17.86 3.92
C GLU A 193 17.79 -17.35 2.49
N MET A 194 17.52 -16.05 2.35
CA MET A 194 17.25 -15.42 1.07
C MET A 194 18.35 -14.41 0.72
N GLU A 195 18.99 -14.59 -0.44
CA GLU A 195 20.06 -13.71 -0.91
C GLU A 195 19.50 -12.47 -1.63
N LYS A 196 20.26 -11.37 -1.65
CA LYS A 196 19.88 -10.18 -2.41
C LYS A 196 19.67 -10.47 -3.90
N ASP A 197 18.67 -9.81 -4.49
CA ASP A 197 18.26 -9.96 -5.89
C ASP A 197 17.71 -11.35 -6.29
N SER A 198 17.60 -12.29 -5.34
CA SER A 198 16.96 -13.58 -5.57
C SER A 198 15.43 -13.46 -5.61
N VAL A 199 14.79 -14.37 -6.35
CA VAL A 199 13.33 -14.42 -6.52
C VAL A 199 12.82 -15.76 -6.00
N HIS A 200 11.79 -15.70 -5.16
CA HIS A 200 11.22 -16.87 -4.49
C HIS A 200 9.70 -16.91 -4.66
N LEU A 201 9.13 -18.11 -4.57
CA LEU A 201 7.69 -18.36 -4.47
C LEU A 201 7.41 -18.90 -3.07
N ILE A 202 6.79 -18.10 -2.22
CA ILE A 202 6.62 -18.40 -0.79
C ILE A 202 5.26 -17.91 -0.28
N PRO A 203 4.76 -18.45 0.84
CA PRO A 203 3.50 -18.01 1.45
C PRO A 203 3.58 -16.55 1.85
N PHE A 204 2.55 -15.77 1.52
CA PHE A 204 2.51 -14.33 1.80
C PHE A 204 2.64 -14.02 3.30
N VAL A 205 2.03 -14.86 4.15
CA VAL A 205 2.07 -14.69 5.62
C VAL A 205 3.51 -14.65 6.14
N SER A 206 4.41 -15.45 5.56
CA SER A 206 5.83 -15.50 5.97
C SER A 206 6.62 -14.24 5.61
N VAL A 207 6.17 -13.45 4.64
CA VAL A 207 6.88 -12.25 4.15
C VAL A 207 6.10 -10.95 4.32
N LYS A 208 4.94 -10.99 4.96
CA LYS A 208 4.07 -9.83 5.14
C LYS A 208 4.82 -8.66 5.80
N GLN A 209 5.56 -8.94 6.87
CA GLN A 209 6.31 -7.91 7.59
C GLN A 209 7.41 -7.30 6.71
N GLN A 210 8.16 -8.12 5.99
CA GLN A 210 9.24 -7.70 5.10
C GLN A 210 8.73 -6.87 3.92
N VAL A 211 7.52 -7.14 3.44
CA VAL A 211 6.84 -6.33 2.43
C VAL A 211 6.41 -4.98 2.99
N GLU A 212 5.93 -4.92 4.25
CA GLU A 212 5.57 -3.68 4.93
C GLU A 212 6.81 -2.81 5.23
N ASP A 213 7.93 -3.44 5.60
CA ASP A 213 9.22 -2.81 5.87
C ASP A 213 9.95 -2.37 4.58
N GLY A 214 9.54 -2.88 3.41
CA GLY A 214 10.13 -2.53 2.12
C GLY A 214 11.42 -3.28 1.76
N THR A 215 11.80 -4.30 2.54
CA THR A 215 12.99 -5.14 2.27
C THR A 215 12.75 -6.16 1.16
N ILE A 216 11.47 -6.49 0.91
CA ILE A 216 11.01 -7.38 -0.15
C ILE A 216 10.00 -6.65 -1.05
N GLN A 217 10.11 -6.89 -2.35
CA GLN A 217 9.15 -6.44 -3.36
C GLN A 217 8.40 -7.62 -3.95
N LEU A 218 7.07 -7.52 -4.04
CA LEU A 218 6.24 -8.53 -4.71
C LEU A 218 6.31 -8.37 -6.23
N LEU A 219 6.21 -9.47 -6.97
CA LEU A 219 6.30 -9.53 -8.43
C LEU A 219 4.99 -9.93 -9.10
#